data_AF-A0A1G2ZX58-F1
#
_entry.id   AF-A0A1G2ZX58-F1
#
_cell.length_a   1.000
_cell.length_b   1.000
_cell.length_c   1.000
_cell.angle_alpha   90.00
_cell.angle_beta   90.00
_cell.angle_gamma   90.00
#
_symmetry.space_group_name_H-M   'P 1'
#
loop_
_entity.id
_entity.type
_entity.pdbx_description
1 polymer ?
#
loop_
_entity_poly.entity_id
_entity_poly.type
_entity_poly.pdbx_seq_one_letter_code
_entity_poly.pdbx_strand_id
1 'polypeptide(L)' 'MYLKVEDAAGNNATVEHPFRHACQSRSWRNWTIALSEFNAGGVDLAQVSKLTIGLGDGTNSGQADEDLDSIFVDDIRLFK' A
#
# COMPACT_ATOMS: atom_id res chain seq x y z
N MET A 1 -2.11 -0.71 7.32
CA MET A 1 -1.46 -1.06 6.03
C MET A 1 -1.80 0.04 5.06
N TYR A 2 -0.88 0.36 4.17
CA TYR A 2 -1.06 1.44 3.21
C TYR A 2 -0.56 1.04 1.83
N LEU A 3 -1.02 1.77 0.82
CA LEU A 3 -0.55 1.71 -0.54
C LEU A 3 0.02 3.08 -0.88
N LYS A 4 1.30 3.11 -1.22
CA LYS A 4 1.94 4.29 -1.77
C LYS A 4 2.21 4.07 -3.25
N VAL A 5 1.82 5.04 -4.06
CA VAL A 5 2.11 5.08 -5.50
C VAL A 5 3.04 6.25 -5.76
N GLU A 6 4.05 6.03 -6.59
CA GLU A 6 5.04 7.03 -6.98
C GLU A 6 5.17 7.03 -8.51
N ASP A 7 5.21 8.22 -9.11
CA ASP A 7 5.43 8.40 -10.54
C ASP A 7 6.92 8.48 -10.90
N ALA A 8 7.23 8.55 -12.19
CA ALA A 8 8.60 8.62 -12.68
C ALA A 8 9.32 9.94 -12.30
N ALA A 9 8.58 10.98 -11.91
CA ALA A 9 9.13 12.25 -11.43
C ALA A 9 9.36 12.26 -9.90
N GLY A 10 8.94 11.20 -9.20
CA GLY A 10 9.08 11.06 -7.75
C GLY A 10 7.90 11.64 -6.95
N ASN A 11 6.87 12.19 -7.59
CA ASN A 11 5.65 12.58 -6.88
C ASN A 11 4.98 11.30 -6.37
N ASN A 12 4.48 11.37 -5.14
CA ASN A 12 3.87 10.20 -4.52
C ASN A 12 2.72 10.57 -3.61
N ALA A 13 1.79 9.63 -3.49
CA ALA A 13 0.64 9.71 -2.61
C ALA A 13 0.43 8.38 -1.91
N THR A 14 0.02 8.44 -0.64
CA THR A 14 -0.24 7.28 0.21
C THR A 14 -1.70 7.24 0.58
N VAL A 15 -2.32 6.07 0.41
CA VAL A 15 -3.68 5.80 0.89
C VAL A 15 -3.59 4.76 2.00
N GLU A 16 -4.15 5.09 3.15
CA GLU A 16 -4.25 4.19 4.30
C GLU A 16 -5.46 3.26 4.14
N HIS A 17 -5.30 2.00 4.51
CA HIS A 17 -6.43 1.08 4.58
C HIS A 17 -7.36 1.51 5.74
N PRO A 18 -8.69 1.59 5.52
CA PRO A 18 -9.61 2.13 6.52
C PRO A 18 -9.68 1.28 7.80
N PHE A 19 -9.40 -0.02 7.70
CA PHE A 19 -9.32 -0.93 8.84
C PHE A 19 -7.87 -1.16 9.27
N ARG A 20 -7.53 -0.73 10.49
CA ARG A 20 -6.16 -0.83 11.04
C ARG A 20 -5.64 -2.26 11.20
N HIS A 21 -6.54 -3.22 11.40
CA HIS A 21 -6.20 -4.63 11.63
C HIS A 21 -6.39 -5.52 10.39
N ALA A 22 -6.50 -4.94 9.18
CA ALA A 22 -6.80 -5.70 7.97
C ALA A 22 -5.80 -6.82 7.67
N CYS A 23 -4.52 -6.56 7.89
CA CYS A 23 -3.43 -7.54 7.71
C CYS A 23 -3.37 -8.62 8.80
N GLN A 24 -4.14 -8.50 9.88
CA GLN A 24 -4.21 -9.50 10.97
C GLN A 24 -5.36 -10.50 10.75
N SER A 25 -6.12 -10.33 9.66
CA SER A 25 -7.23 -11.20 9.29
C SER A 25 -6.72 -12.56 8.80
N ARG A 26 -7.27 -13.65 9.33
CA ARG A 26 -7.02 -15.02 8.80
C ARG A 26 -7.69 -15.28 7.46
N SER A 27 -8.72 -14.50 7.13
CA SER A 27 -9.42 -14.58 5.84
C SER A 27 -8.90 -13.49 4.89
N TRP A 28 -8.87 -13.79 3.59
CA TRP A 28 -8.58 -12.84 2.53
C TRP A 28 -9.46 -11.59 2.60
N ARG A 29 -8.85 -10.42 2.40
CA ARG A 29 -9.52 -9.13 2.38
C ARG A 29 -9.21 -8.42 1.08
N ASN A 30 -10.26 -8.02 0.37
CA ASN A 30 -10.13 -7.16 -0.80
C ASN A 30 -10.08 -5.71 -0.36
N TRP A 31 -9.18 -4.95 -0.98
CA TRP A 31 -9.07 -3.52 -0.80
C TRP A 31 -9.15 -2.82 -2.15
N THR A 32 -10.26 -2.13 -2.38
CA THR A 32 -10.45 -1.31 -3.56
C THR A 32 -10.13 0.13 -3.22
N ILE A 33 -9.28 0.75 -4.05
CA ILE A 33 -8.89 2.14 -3.93
C ILE A 33 -9.24 2.83 -5.24
N ALA A 34 -9.93 3.96 -5.16
CA ALA A 34 -10.17 4.78 -6.33
C ALA A 34 -8.84 5.42 -6.77
N LEU A 35 -8.46 5.27 -8.04
CA LEU A 35 -7.21 5.86 -8.54
C LEU A 35 -7.16 7.38 -8.39
N SER A 36 -8.32 8.04 -8.32
CA SER A 36 -8.45 9.47 -8.05
C SER A 36 -7.82 9.91 -6.72
N GLU A 37 -7.71 9.02 -5.72
CA GLU A 37 -7.03 9.31 -4.46
C GLU A 37 -5.56 9.66 -4.67
N PHE A 38 -4.88 8.95 -5.57
CA PHE A 38 -3.46 9.21 -5.89
C PHE A 38 -3.30 10.44 -6.79
N ASN A 39 -4.20 10.62 -7.76
CA ASN A 39 -4.20 11.81 -8.62
C ASN A 39 -4.42 13.10 -7.81
N ALA A 40 -5.35 13.06 -6.84
CA ALA A 40 -5.57 14.19 -5.92
C ALA A 40 -4.33 14.54 -5.09
N GLY A 41 -3.46 13.56 -4.82
CA GLY A 41 -2.15 13.74 -4.18
C GLY A 41 -1.02 14.16 -5.13
N GLY A 42 -1.31 14.43 -6.40
CA GLY A 42 -0.34 14.94 -7.38
C GLY A 42 0.46 13.88 -8.13
N VAL A 43 0.06 12.60 -8.05
CA VAL A 43 0.71 11.52 -8.81
C VAL A 43 0.25 11.54 -10.27
N ASP A 44 1.20 11.53 -11.21
CA ASP A 44 0.88 11.27 -12.62
C ASP A 44 0.60 9.77 -12.85
N LEU A 45 -0.68 9.42 -12.94
CA LEU A 45 -1.13 8.05 -13.16
C LEU A 45 -0.75 7.48 -14.55
N ALA A 46 -0.34 8.31 -15.51
CA ALA A 46 0.14 7.84 -16.80
C ALA A 46 1.61 7.37 -16.74
N GLN A 47 2.34 7.72 -15.67
CA GLN A 47 3.78 7.49 -15.54
C GLN A 47 4.15 6.87 -14.19
N VAL A 48 3.34 5.92 -13.70
CA VAL A 48 3.62 5.20 -12.44
C VAL A 48 4.92 4.40 -12.57
N SER A 49 5.83 4.60 -11.62
CA SER A 49 7.14 3.93 -11.59
C SER A 49 7.25 2.92 -10.45
N LYS A 50 6.55 3.13 -9.34
CA LYS A 50 6.66 2.31 -8.13
C LYS A 50 5.34 2.21 -7.38
N LEU A 51 5.09 1.01 -6.86
CA LEU A 51 4.00 0.69 -5.96
C LEU A 51 4.59 0.07 -4.69
N THR A 52 4.25 0.63 -3.53
CA THR A 52 4.72 0.16 -2.22
C THR A 52 3.51 -0.22 -1.37
N ILE A 53 3.44 -1.50 -0.97
CA ILE A 53 2.52 -1.98 0.06
C ILE A 53 3.28 -1.98 1.38
N GLY A 54 2.80 -1.20 2.35
CA GLY A 54 3.45 -1.08 3.65
C GLY A 54 2.54 -1.49 4.81
N LEU A 55 3.17 -1.95 5.89
CA LEU A 55 2.53 -2.24 7.17
C LEU A 55 3.19 -1.37 8.25
N GLY A 56 2.46 -1.13 9.34
CA GLY A 56 2.89 -0.16 10.34
C GLY A 56 2.95 1.25 9.77
N ASP A 57 3.91 2.04 10.24
CA ASP A 57 4.18 3.42 9.83
C ASP A 57 5.36 3.54 8.86
N GLY A 58 5.87 2.41 8.36
CA GLY A 58 7.04 2.37 7.49
C GLY A 58 8.37 2.65 8.21
N THR A 59 8.37 2.73 9.54
CA THR A 59 9.59 2.81 10.34
C THR A 59 10.03 1.42 10.82
N ASN A 60 11.33 1.25 11.00
CA ASN A 60 11.85 0.00 11.57
C ASN A 60 11.45 -0.08 13.05
N SER A 61 10.80 -1.18 13.45
CA SER A 61 10.30 -1.36 14.83
C SER A 61 11.40 -1.56 15.87
N GLY A 62 12.62 -1.92 15.47
CA GLY A 62 13.75 -2.17 16.37
C GLY A 62 13.58 -3.40 17.27
N GLN A 63 12.61 -4.28 16.98
CA GLN A 63 12.43 -5.53 17.70
C GLN A 63 13.65 -6.45 17.53
N ALA A 64 14.04 -7.10 18.64
CA ALA A 64 15.12 -8.08 18.65
C ALA A 64 14.61 -9.44 18.12
N ASP A 65 15.52 -10.19 17.50
CA ASP A 65 15.26 -11.38 16.69
C ASP A 65 14.46 -11.09 15.41
N GLU A 66 14.76 -11.83 14.34
CA GLU A 66 14.03 -11.76 13.07
C GLU A 66 12.64 -12.39 13.25
N ASP A 67 11.76 -11.70 13.97
CA ASP A 67 10.34 -12.06 13.99
C ASP A 67 9.81 -11.79 12.57
N LEU A 68 9.87 -12.84 11.75
CA LEU A 68 9.50 -12.78 10.34
C LEU A 68 7.98 -12.72 10.22
N ASP A 69 7.44 -11.51 10.21
CA ASP A 69 6.05 -11.29 9.86
C ASP A 69 5.81 -11.65 8.40
N SER A 70 4.92 -12.62 8.17
CA SER A 70 4.53 -13.03 6.83
C SER A 70 3.20 -12.38 6.43
N ILE A 71 3.17 -11.80 5.24
CA ILE A 71 1.94 -11.34 4.60
C ILE A 71 1.75 -12.04 3.26
N PHE A 72 0.49 -12.32 2.93
CA PHE A 72 0.12 -12.86 1.63
C PHE A 72 -0.60 -11.78 0.84
N VAL A 73 -0.14 -11.54 -0.38
CA VAL A 73 -0.71 -10.55 -1.31
C VAL A 73 -0.99 -11.25 -2.62
N ASP A 74 -2.20 -11.06 -3.12
CA ASP A 74 -2.65 -11.62 -4.39
C ASP A 74 -3.60 -10.64 -5.10
N ASP A 75 -3.91 -10.91 -6.36
CA ASP A 75 -4.89 -10.18 -7.18
C ASP A 75 -4.66 -8.65 -7.26
N ILE A 76 -3.40 -8.22 -7.32
CA ILE A 76 -3.06 -6.82 -7.64
C ILE A 76 -3.48 -6.54 -9.08
N ARG A 77 -4.59 -5.81 -9.24
CA ARG A 77 -5.16 -5.53 -10.56
C ARG A 77 -5.85 -4.18 -10.63
N LEU A 78 -5.87 -3.63 -11.82
CA LEU A 78 -6.82 -2.58 -12.20
C LEU A 78 -8.07 -3.23 -12.79
N PHE A 79 -9.22 -2.64 -12.50
CA PHE A 79 -10.50 -3.07 -13.03
C PHE A 79 -11.39 -1.84 -13.28
N LYS A 80 -12.43 -2.01 -14.09
CA LYS A 80 -13.34 -0.95 -14.54
C LYS A 80 -14.72 -1.14 -13.93
#